data_AF-Q565A7-F1
#
_entry.id   AF-Q565A7-F1
#
_cell.length_a   1.000
_cell.length_b   1.000
_cell.length_c   1.000
_cell.angle_alpha   90.00
_cell.angle_beta   90.00
_cell.angle_gamma   90.00
#
_symmetry.space_group_name_H-M   'P 1'
#
loop_
_entity.id
_entity.type
_entity.pdbx_description
1 polymer ?
#
loop_
_entity_poly.entity_id
_entity_poly.type
_entity_poly.pdbx_seq_one_letter_code
_entity_poly.pdbx_strand_id
1 'polypeptide(L)'
;MSPEFFIYIFLGLIELCVSTFILSTVLNNFRLREKYSIFVVKFIVDIVVACLLLLLAYFDRNTDERICGATLVISTSIPLLQVLLLLCEVIDWSLAAFSPVYFHHSSLLSRIMPFIVGAVCYAIILTALLVIDATSLTVSCITSPEASAVTSAYDFSLAITTVCVVALALLLHRNLNSAYFRPVMLHFIATLFLEEVPLLTCILLKYSNSKSAILAADITNWLVCIHSLLHSAYFVYNHQDYREAVRNLFRKWKIVKSGSL
;
A
#
# COMPACT_ATOMS: atom_id res chain seq x y z
N MET A 1 -5.38 7.51 26.25
CA MET A 1 -5.37 7.17 24.81
C MET A 1 -3.92 7.15 24.38
N SER A 2 -3.52 6.04 23.79
CA SER A 2 -2.17 5.75 23.27
C SER A 2 -1.77 6.79 22.21
N PRO A 3 -0.49 7.19 22.10
CA PRO A 3 -0.01 7.96 20.96
C PRO A 3 -0.28 7.25 19.62
N GLU A 4 -0.27 5.92 19.60
CA GLU A 4 -0.54 5.06 18.46
C GLU A 4 -1.92 5.37 17.83
N PHE A 5 -2.96 5.50 18.66
CA PHE A 5 -4.30 5.91 18.24
C PHE A 5 -4.29 7.17 17.38
N PHE A 6 -3.59 8.22 17.82
CA PHE A 6 -3.58 9.51 17.11
C PHE A 6 -2.83 9.41 15.78
N ILE A 7 -1.77 8.61 15.73
CA ILE A 7 -1.00 8.38 14.51
C ILE A 7 -1.85 7.62 13.49
N TYR A 8 -2.55 6.56 13.91
CA TYR A 8 -3.46 5.80 13.05
C TYR A 8 -4.57 6.68 12.47
N ILE A 9 -5.19 7.54 13.30
CA ILE A 9 -6.20 8.48 12.80
C ILE A 9 -5.61 9.47 11.81
N PHE A 10 -4.48 10.08 12.15
CA PHE A 10 -3.87 11.10 11.30
C PHE A 10 -3.50 10.53 9.93
N LEU A 11 -2.80 9.40 9.92
CA LEU A 11 -2.36 8.72 8.70
C LEU A 11 -3.54 8.16 7.90
N GLY A 12 -4.50 7.52 8.57
CA GLY A 12 -5.71 7.03 7.92
C GLY A 12 -6.51 8.15 7.26
N LEU A 13 -6.69 9.30 7.92
CA LEU A 13 -7.44 10.42 7.35
C LEU A 13 -6.70 11.10 6.19
N ILE A 14 -5.38 11.31 6.30
CA ILE A 14 -4.63 11.96 5.22
C ILE A 14 -4.57 11.06 3.98
N GLU A 15 -4.31 9.76 4.15
CA GLU A 15 -4.32 8.78 3.06
C GLU A 15 -5.70 8.73 2.40
N LEU A 16 -6.77 8.62 3.18
CA LEU A 16 -8.13 8.59 2.67
C LEU A 16 -8.44 9.84 1.83
N CYS A 17 -8.09 11.02 2.35
CA CYS A 17 -8.31 12.29 1.65
C CYS A 17 -7.51 12.38 0.34
N VAL A 18 -6.22 12.07 0.39
CA VAL A 18 -5.32 12.16 -0.78
C VAL A 18 -5.76 11.16 -1.85
N SER A 19 -5.94 9.90 -1.49
CA SER A 19 -6.25 8.82 -2.44
C SER A 19 -7.64 8.98 -3.03
N THR A 20 -8.64 9.42 -2.24
CA THR A 20 -9.97 9.75 -2.77
C THR A 20 -9.93 10.94 -3.72
N PHE A 21 -9.16 11.98 -3.40
CA PHE A 21 -9.03 13.16 -4.25
C PHE A 21 -8.37 12.83 -5.60
N ILE A 22 -7.29 12.05 -5.58
CA ILE A 22 -6.58 11.62 -6.78
C ILE A 22 -7.48 10.69 -7.61
N LEU A 23 -8.13 9.71 -6.99
CA LEU A 23 -9.08 8.81 -7.64
C LEU A 23 -10.21 9.57 -8.35
N SER A 24 -10.85 10.50 -7.64
CA SER A 24 -11.91 11.35 -8.20
C SER A 24 -11.40 12.16 -9.40
N THR A 25 -10.15 12.63 -9.34
CA THR A 25 -9.53 13.37 -10.44
C THR A 25 -9.34 12.49 -11.69
N VAL A 26 -8.95 11.20 -11.55
CA VAL A 26 -8.89 10.25 -12.68
C VAL A 26 -10.26 10.04 -13.29
N LEU A 27 -11.22 9.70 -12.44
CA LEU A 27 -12.54 9.25 -12.90
C LEU A 27 -13.29 10.36 -13.63
N ASN A 28 -13.08 11.62 -13.22
CA ASN A 28 -13.71 12.78 -13.84
C ASN A 28 -12.97 13.33 -15.06
N ASN A 29 -11.71 12.95 -15.29
CA ASN A 29 -10.95 13.42 -16.45
C ASN A 29 -10.73 12.29 -17.46
N PHE A 30 -11.44 12.36 -18.60
CA PHE A 30 -11.40 11.34 -19.64
C PHE A 30 -9.97 11.01 -20.12
N ARG A 31 -9.12 12.02 -20.27
CA ARG A 31 -7.72 11.84 -20.71
C ARG A 31 -6.87 11.12 -19.67
N LEU A 32 -7.11 11.40 -18.39
CA LEU A 32 -6.42 10.70 -17.30
C LEU A 32 -6.88 9.25 -17.20
N ARG A 33 -8.19 9.00 -17.35
CA ARG A 33 -8.74 7.66 -17.35
C ARG A 33 -8.12 6.80 -18.45
N GLU A 34 -8.00 7.30 -19.67
CA GLU A 34 -7.42 6.51 -20.77
C GLU A 34 -5.95 6.12 -20.51
N LYS A 35 -5.14 7.04 -19.99
CA LYS A 35 -3.70 6.79 -19.76
C LYS A 35 -3.38 6.08 -18.45
N TYR A 36 -4.15 6.33 -17.41
CA TYR A 36 -3.83 5.97 -16.02
C TYR A 36 -4.88 5.06 -15.39
N SER A 37 -5.73 4.39 -16.18
CA SER A 37 -6.74 3.44 -15.68
C SER A 37 -6.14 2.39 -14.74
N ILE A 38 -4.89 1.97 -14.96
CA ILE A 38 -4.22 0.99 -14.10
C ILE A 38 -3.98 1.53 -12.67
N PHE A 39 -3.72 2.82 -12.53
CA PHE A 39 -3.51 3.47 -11.23
C PHE A 39 -4.82 3.69 -10.46
N VAL A 40 -5.99 3.52 -11.08
CA VAL A 40 -7.27 3.52 -10.36
C VAL A 40 -7.28 2.41 -9.31
N VAL A 41 -6.75 1.23 -9.65
CA VAL A 41 -6.66 0.10 -8.73
C VAL A 41 -5.79 0.45 -7.52
N LYS A 42 -4.65 1.11 -7.76
CA LYS A 42 -3.80 1.63 -6.69
C LYS A 42 -4.58 2.50 -5.71
N PHE A 43 -5.24 3.56 -6.19
CA PHE A 43 -5.91 4.49 -5.28
C PHE A 43 -7.09 3.85 -4.53
N ILE A 44 -7.73 2.83 -5.12
CA ILE A 44 -8.73 2.03 -4.41
C ILE A 44 -8.08 1.23 -3.27
N VAL A 45 -6.95 0.58 -3.53
CA VAL A 45 -6.18 -0.15 -2.51
C VAL A 45 -5.73 0.81 -1.40
N ASP A 46 -5.24 1.99 -1.74
CA ASP A 46 -4.80 3.01 -0.79
C ASP A 46 -5.97 3.48 0.12
N ILE A 47 -7.16 3.64 -0.45
CA ILE A 47 -8.40 3.91 0.32
C ILE A 47 -8.74 2.76 1.26
N VAL A 48 -8.60 1.50 0.80
CA VAL A 48 -8.82 0.33 1.66
C VAL A 48 -7.83 0.32 2.83
N VAL A 49 -6.54 0.57 2.57
CA VAL A 49 -5.52 0.69 3.62
C VAL A 49 -5.86 1.80 4.61
N ALA A 50 -6.28 2.96 4.11
CA ALA A 50 -6.71 4.06 4.96
C ALA A 50 -7.86 3.66 5.89
N CYS A 51 -8.87 2.96 5.37
CA CYS A 51 -9.97 2.42 6.17
C CYS A 51 -9.49 1.40 7.21
N LEU A 52 -8.55 0.51 6.86
CA LEU A 52 -7.97 -0.46 7.80
C LEU A 52 -7.21 0.23 8.94
N LEU A 53 -6.44 1.29 8.66
CA LEU A 53 -5.76 2.10 9.68
C LEU A 53 -6.76 2.77 10.64
N LEU A 54 -7.86 3.31 10.11
CA LEU A 54 -8.93 3.89 10.94
C LEU A 54 -9.63 2.82 11.79
N LEU A 55 -9.78 1.61 11.27
CA LEU A 55 -10.29 0.47 12.03
C LEU A 55 -9.33 0.07 13.15
N LEU A 56 -8.02 0.07 12.91
CA LEU A 56 -7.02 -0.14 13.96
C LEU A 56 -7.10 0.93 15.04
N ALA A 57 -7.25 2.21 14.67
CA ALA A 57 -7.47 3.27 15.67
C ALA A 57 -8.73 3.01 16.51
N TYR A 58 -9.82 2.53 15.90
CA TYR A 58 -11.04 2.19 16.62
C TYR A 58 -10.81 1.02 17.59
N PHE A 59 -10.05 0.00 17.20
CA PHE A 59 -9.74 -1.14 18.05
C PHE A 59 -8.70 -0.85 19.13
N ASP A 60 -7.72 0.00 18.89
CA ASP A 60 -6.76 0.44 19.92
C ASP A 60 -7.47 1.16 21.09
N ARG A 61 -8.65 1.74 20.83
CA ARG A 61 -9.50 2.32 21.87
C ARG A 61 -10.20 1.27 22.75
N ASN A 62 -10.33 0.03 22.26
CA ASN A 62 -11.05 -1.06 22.91
C ASN A 62 -10.06 -2.15 23.37
N THR A 63 -9.73 -2.17 24.66
CA THR A 63 -8.75 -3.10 25.26
C THR A 63 -9.26 -4.53 25.46
N ASP A 64 -10.28 -4.96 24.71
CA ASP A 64 -10.91 -6.26 24.92
C ASP A 64 -10.09 -7.37 24.24
N GLU A 65 -9.68 -8.41 24.97
CA GLU A 65 -8.85 -9.50 24.42
C GLU A 65 -9.51 -10.19 23.22
N ARG A 66 -10.83 -10.17 23.15
CA ARG A 66 -11.63 -10.71 22.03
C ARG A 66 -11.35 -10.01 20.70
N ILE A 67 -10.84 -8.78 20.71
CA ILE A 67 -10.58 -7.99 19.51
C ILE A 67 -9.14 -8.22 19.02
N CYS A 68 -8.26 -8.80 19.83
CA CYS A 68 -6.85 -8.89 19.50
C CYS A 68 -6.57 -9.65 18.20
N GLY A 69 -7.26 -10.78 17.99
CA GLY A 69 -7.12 -11.56 16.76
C GLY A 69 -7.51 -10.75 15.53
N ALA A 70 -8.66 -10.07 15.57
CA ALA A 70 -9.08 -9.15 14.50
C ALA A 70 -8.06 -8.01 14.27
N THR A 71 -7.53 -7.39 15.33
CA THR A 71 -6.48 -6.38 15.24
C THR A 71 -5.24 -6.93 14.54
N LEU A 72 -4.84 -8.15 14.87
CA LEU A 72 -3.67 -8.81 14.28
C LEU A 72 -3.89 -9.10 12.80
N VAL A 73 -5.06 -9.62 12.42
CA VAL A 73 -5.43 -9.87 11.02
C VAL A 73 -5.43 -8.57 10.21
N ILE A 74 -6.03 -7.51 10.74
CA ILE A 74 -6.08 -6.20 10.07
C ILE A 74 -4.67 -5.62 9.92
N SER A 75 -3.89 -5.61 11.01
CA SER A 75 -2.51 -5.12 11.02
C SER A 75 -1.65 -5.84 9.98
N THR A 76 -1.81 -7.17 9.86
CA THR A 76 -1.06 -7.97 8.89
C THR A 76 -1.53 -7.75 7.45
N SER A 77 -2.80 -7.47 7.26
CA SER A 77 -3.39 -7.26 5.93
C SER A 77 -2.91 -5.98 5.24
N ILE A 78 -2.57 -4.93 6.01
CA ILE A 78 -2.07 -3.66 5.49
C ILE A 78 -0.79 -3.83 4.65
N PRO A 79 0.32 -4.35 5.20
CA PRO A 79 1.54 -4.55 4.43
C PRO A 79 1.30 -5.55 3.30
N LEU A 80 0.58 -6.65 3.55
CA LEU A 80 0.31 -7.66 2.52
C LEU A 80 -0.38 -7.07 1.28
N LEU A 81 -1.38 -6.21 1.48
CA LEU A 81 -2.11 -5.58 0.39
C LEU A 81 -1.21 -4.63 -0.42
N GLN A 82 -0.37 -3.84 0.27
CA GLN A 82 0.53 -2.88 -0.36
C GLN A 82 1.67 -3.56 -1.12
N VAL A 83 2.28 -4.62 -0.57
CA VAL A 83 3.37 -5.34 -1.26
C VAL A 83 2.86 -6.12 -2.47
N LEU A 84 1.63 -6.65 -2.42
CA LEU A 84 1.00 -7.30 -3.59
C LEU A 84 0.69 -6.28 -4.69
N LEU A 85 0.21 -5.08 -4.33
CA LEU A 85 0.02 -3.99 -5.28
C LEU A 85 1.36 -3.59 -5.91
N LEU A 86 2.40 -3.41 -5.09
CA LEU A 86 3.75 -3.07 -5.53
C LEU A 86 4.29 -4.11 -6.52
N LEU A 87 4.10 -5.41 -6.25
CA LEU A 87 4.50 -6.47 -7.17
C LEU A 87 3.84 -6.32 -8.54
N CYS A 88 2.54 -6.02 -8.56
CA CYS A 88 1.81 -5.80 -9.81
C CYS A 88 2.36 -4.58 -10.58
N GLU A 89 2.67 -3.49 -9.88
CA GLU A 89 3.27 -2.28 -10.46
C GLU A 89 4.67 -2.56 -11.03
N VAL A 90 5.52 -3.27 -10.28
CA VAL A 90 6.87 -3.63 -10.70
C VAL A 90 6.84 -4.55 -11.94
N ILE A 91 5.86 -5.45 -12.04
CA ILE A 91 5.65 -6.27 -13.24
C ILE A 91 5.27 -5.38 -14.44
N ASP A 92 4.32 -4.45 -14.29
CA ASP A 92 3.92 -3.53 -15.37
C ASP A 92 5.11 -2.69 -15.85
N TRP A 93 5.92 -2.17 -14.92
CA TRP A 93 7.13 -1.41 -15.24
C TRP A 93 8.20 -2.26 -15.92
N SER A 94 8.37 -3.50 -15.46
CA SER A 94 9.31 -4.45 -16.07
C SER A 94 8.92 -4.78 -17.50
N LEU A 95 7.63 -5.00 -17.77
CA LEU A 95 7.12 -5.23 -19.11
C LEU A 95 7.30 -3.99 -20.00
N ALA A 96 7.03 -2.80 -19.48
CA ALA A 96 7.25 -1.55 -20.22
C ALA A 96 8.73 -1.33 -20.56
N ALA A 97 9.64 -1.64 -19.64
CA ALA A 97 11.07 -1.41 -19.82
C ALA A 97 11.76 -2.48 -20.68
N PHE A 98 11.42 -3.75 -20.50
CA PHE A 98 12.11 -4.86 -21.17
C PHE A 98 11.40 -5.36 -22.43
N SER A 99 10.09 -5.14 -22.54
CA SER A 99 9.26 -5.64 -23.64
C SER A 99 8.32 -4.54 -24.19
N PRO A 100 8.84 -3.37 -24.61
CA PRO A 100 8.04 -2.20 -24.95
C PRO A 100 7.05 -2.45 -26.11
N VAL A 101 7.43 -3.26 -27.10
CA VAL A 101 6.55 -3.62 -28.23
C VAL A 101 5.34 -4.41 -27.74
N TYR A 102 5.56 -5.43 -26.91
CA TYR A 102 4.48 -6.20 -26.31
C TYR A 102 3.59 -5.32 -25.43
N PHE A 103 4.21 -4.45 -24.62
CA PHE A 103 3.50 -3.53 -23.75
C PHE A 103 2.57 -2.58 -24.52
N HIS A 104 3.03 -2.00 -25.63
CA HIS A 104 2.22 -1.10 -26.44
C HIS A 104 1.06 -1.79 -27.17
N HIS A 105 1.20 -3.08 -27.50
CA HIS A 105 0.12 -3.86 -28.12
C HIS A 105 -0.79 -4.58 -27.12
N SER A 106 -0.42 -4.58 -25.83
CA SER A 106 -1.19 -5.25 -24.79
C SER A 106 -2.52 -4.53 -24.56
N SER A 107 -3.60 -5.30 -24.49
CA SER A 107 -4.91 -4.76 -24.11
C SER A 107 -4.89 -4.30 -22.65
N LEU A 108 -5.77 -3.36 -22.30
CA LEU A 108 -5.93 -2.91 -20.92
C LEU A 108 -6.23 -4.09 -19.97
N LEU A 109 -7.04 -5.05 -20.42
CA LEU A 109 -7.35 -6.26 -19.65
C LEU A 109 -6.08 -7.04 -19.33
N SER A 110 -5.21 -7.30 -20.32
CA SER A 110 -3.95 -8.01 -20.10
C SER A 110 -3.04 -7.30 -19.11
N ARG A 111 -3.07 -5.96 -19.07
CA ARG A 111 -2.29 -5.17 -18.11
C ARG A 111 -2.87 -5.17 -16.71
N ILE A 112 -4.19 -5.29 -16.57
CA ILE A 112 -4.88 -5.36 -15.26
C ILE A 112 -4.85 -6.78 -14.68
N MET A 113 -4.63 -7.83 -15.49
CA MET A 113 -4.61 -9.23 -15.02
C MET A 113 -3.69 -9.49 -13.80
N PRO A 114 -2.45 -8.97 -13.73
CA PRO A 114 -1.62 -9.12 -12.53
C PRO A 114 -2.31 -8.59 -11.27
N PHE A 115 -3.01 -7.45 -11.36
CA PHE A 115 -3.74 -6.85 -10.25
C PHE A 115 -4.94 -7.69 -9.83
N ILE A 116 -5.67 -8.30 -10.78
CA ILE A 116 -6.77 -9.23 -10.48
C ILE A 116 -6.22 -10.45 -9.74
N VAL A 117 -5.13 -11.04 -10.23
CA VAL A 117 -4.49 -12.19 -9.58
C VAL A 117 -4.00 -11.81 -8.18
N GLY A 118 -3.35 -10.65 -8.03
CA GLY A 118 -2.91 -10.13 -6.74
C GLY A 118 -4.06 -9.95 -5.74
N ALA A 119 -5.20 -9.41 -6.19
CA ALA A 119 -6.39 -9.27 -5.36
C ALA A 119 -6.98 -10.62 -4.93
N VAL A 120 -6.97 -11.62 -5.82
CA VAL A 120 -7.38 -12.99 -5.48
C VAL A 120 -6.43 -13.62 -4.46
N CYS A 121 -5.11 -13.49 -4.66
CA CYS A 121 -4.11 -13.97 -3.70
C CYS A 121 -4.31 -13.34 -2.32
N TYR A 122 -4.51 -12.01 -2.27
CA TYR A 122 -4.82 -11.30 -1.03
C TYR A 122 -6.07 -11.86 -0.33
N ALA A 123 -7.17 -12.03 -1.07
CA ALA A 123 -8.43 -12.52 -0.52
C ALA A 123 -8.30 -13.94 0.07
N ILE A 124 -7.52 -14.82 -0.57
CA ILE A 124 -7.24 -16.18 -0.07
C ILE A 124 -6.49 -16.10 1.25
N ILE A 125 -5.39 -15.34 1.31
CA ILE A 125 -4.58 -15.22 2.53
C ILE A 125 -5.41 -14.60 3.66
N LEU A 126 -6.15 -13.53 3.37
CA LEU A 126 -7.00 -12.87 4.36
C LEU A 126 -8.08 -13.81 4.90
N THR A 127 -8.73 -14.58 4.03
CA THR A 127 -9.73 -15.58 4.42
C THR A 127 -9.10 -16.66 5.29
N ALA A 128 -7.90 -17.14 4.95
CA ALA A 128 -7.18 -18.10 5.77
C ALA A 128 -6.86 -17.54 7.17
N LEU A 129 -6.40 -16.28 7.25
CA LEU A 129 -6.15 -15.61 8.52
C LEU A 129 -7.41 -15.48 9.38
N LEU A 130 -8.55 -15.11 8.77
CA LEU A 130 -9.84 -15.00 9.46
C LEU A 130 -10.36 -16.37 9.95
N VAL A 131 -10.19 -17.43 9.16
CA VAL A 131 -10.59 -18.78 9.58
C VAL A 131 -9.74 -19.27 10.75
N ILE A 132 -8.43 -18.97 10.73
CA ILE A 132 -7.54 -19.31 11.84
C ILE A 132 -8.00 -18.57 13.09
N ASP A 133 -8.19 -17.25 13.02
CA ASP A 133 -8.72 -16.42 14.12
C ASP A 133 -10.05 -16.94 14.68
N ALA A 134 -10.99 -17.31 13.81
CA ALA A 134 -12.29 -17.82 14.23
C ALA A 134 -12.25 -19.22 14.87
N THR A 135 -11.16 -19.98 14.69
CA THR A 135 -11.04 -21.38 15.14
C THR A 135 -10.02 -21.57 16.27
N SER A 136 -9.18 -20.58 16.56
CA SER A 136 -8.28 -20.60 17.70
C SER A 136 -9.06 -20.52 19.02
N LEU A 137 -8.79 -21.46 19.91
CA LEU A 137 -9.18 -21.35 21.31
C LEU A 137 -8.51 -20.09 21.87
N THR A 138 -9.30 -19.23 22.54
CA THR A 138 -8.93 -17.93 23.11
C THR A 138 -7.72 -18.02 24.05
N VAL A 139 -6.53 -18.12 23.48
CA VAL A 139 -5.24 -18.06 24.17
C VAL A 139 -4.61 -16.74 23.79
N SER A 140 -3.91 -16.12 24.74
CA SER A 140 -3.27 -14.81 24.55
C SER A 140 -2.63 -14.67 23.17
N CYS A 141 -3.12 -13.68 22.43
CA CYS A 141 -2.86 -13.31 21.04
C CYS A 141 -1.36 -13.24 20.61
N ILE A 142 -0.45 -13.20 21.58
CA ILE A 142 1.00 -13.13 21.34
C ILE A 142 1.61 -14.52 21.10
N THR A 143 1.02 -15.57 21.69
CA THR A 143 1.54 -16.95 21.71
C THR A 143 0.61 -17.98 21.07
N SER A 144 -0.52 -17.55 20.52
CA SER A 144 -1.52 -18.41 19.88
C SER A 144 -1.08 -18.88 18.48
N PRO A 145 -1.72 -19.90 17.89
CA PRO A 145 -1.54 -20.27 16.48
C PRO A 145 -1.70 -19.09 15.50
N GLU A 146 -2.51 -18.08 15.88
CA GLU A 146 -2.66 -16.83 15.12
C GLU A 146 -1.32 -16.10 14.98
N ALA A 147 -0.47 -16.13 16.01
CA ALA A 147 0.86 -15.55 15.94
C ALA A 147 1.74 -16.23 14.88
N SER A 148 1.63 -17.55 14.70
CA SER A 148 2.38 -18.28 13.66
C SER A 148 1.86 -17.97 12.26
N ALA A 149 0.53 -17.90 12.08
CA ALA A 149 -0.08 -17.58 10.81
C ALA A 149 0.24 -16.14 10.38
N VAL A 150 0.19 -15.20 11.32
CA VAL A 150 0.56 -13.80 11.09
C VAL A 150 2.04 -13.64 10.81
N THR A 151 2.91 -14.36 11.53
CA THR A 151 4.35 -14.36 11.21
C THR A 151 4.58 -14.88 9.79
N SER A 152 3.88 -15.94 9.37
CA SER A 152 3.97 -16.49 8.01
C SER A 152 3.50 -15.50 6.94
N ALA A 153 2.47 -14.70 7.23
CA ALA A 153 2.00 -13.66 6.31
C ALA A 153 2.99 -12.48 6.22
N TYR A 154 3.67 -12.12 7.31
CA TYR A 154 4.80 -11.19 7.25
C TYR A 154 5.97 -11.76 6.44
N ASP A 155 6.32 -13.04 6.63
CA ASP A 155 7.38 -13.70 5.85
C ASP A 155 7.06 -13.69 4.35
N PHE A 156 5.80 -13.97 3.99
CA PHE A 156 5.33 -13.89 2.62
C PHE A 156 5.41 -12.46 2.06
N SER A 157 5.02 -11.48 2.88
CA SER A 157 5.11 -10.06 2.51
C SER A 157 6.56 -9.65 2.26
N LEU A 158 7.49 -10.01 3.16
CA LEU A 158 8.92 -9.75 3.01
C LEU A 158 9.47 -10.39 1.75
N ALA A 159 9.16 -11.66 1.48
CA ALA A 159 9.62 -12.35 0.28
C ALA A 159 9.18 -11.63 -1.01
N ILE A 160 7.93 -11.16 -1.07
CA ILE A 160 7.43 -10.35 -2.18
C ILE A 160 8.18 -9.02 -2.27
N THR A 161 8.32 -8.30 -1.16
CA THR A 161 9.01 -7.01 -1.13
C THR A 161 10.45 -7.15 -1.61
N THR A 162 11.19 -8.18 -1.18
CA THR A 162 12.56 -8.44 -1.64
C THR A 162 12.61 -8.68 -3.15
N VAL A 163 11.65 -9.45 -3.71
CA VAL A 163 11.55 -9.63 -5.17
C VAL A 163 11.34 -8.29 -5.87
N CYS A 164 10.45 -7.43 -5.34
CA CYS A 164 10.20 -6.10 -5.87
C CYS A 164 11.46 -5.21 -5.83
N VAL A 165 12.19 -5.21 -4.72
CA VAL A 165 13.42 -4.42 -4.55
C VAL A 165 14.51 -4.87 -5.52
N VAL A 166 14.70 -6.19 -5.69
CA VAL A 166 15.65 -6.74 -6.68
C VAL A 166 15.25 -6.35 -8.10
N ALA A 167 13.96 -6.48 -8.46
CA ALA A 167 13.48 -6.09 -9.78
C ALA A 167 13.63 -4.58 -10.05
N LEU A 168 13.35 -3.73 -9.06
CA LEU A 168 13.58 -2.28 -9.13
C LEU A 168 15.08 -1.95 -9.27
N ALA A 169 15.97 -2.66 -8.58
CA ALA A 169 17.41 -2.50 -8.73
C ALA A 169 17.89 -2.87 -10.15
N LEU A 170 17.35 -3.95 -10.73
CA LEU A 170 17.64 -4.36 -12.11
C LEU A 170 17.12 -3.32 -13.12
N LEU A 171 15.92 -2.77 -12.89
CA LEU A 171 15.36 -1.69 -13.69
C LEU A 171 16.23 -0.44 -13.64
N LEU A 172 16.71 -0.05 -12.45
CA LEU A 172 17.62 1.08 -12.27
C LEU A 172 18.93 0.89 -13.01
N HIS A 173 19.57 -0.27 -12.84
CA HIS A 173 20.85 -0.57 -13.45
C HIS A 173 20.81 -0.42 -14.98
N ARG A 174 19.71 -0.83 -15.63
CA ARG A 174 19.55 -0.69 -17.07
C ARG A 174 19.14 0.71 -17.53
N ASN A 175 18.61 1.54 -16.65
CA ASN A 175 18.02 2.84 -16.98
C ASN A 175 18.77 4.04 -16.38
N LEU A 176 20.04 3.89 -16.00
CA LEU A 176 20.83 4.93 -15.31
C LEU A 176 20.83 6.29 -16.00
N ASN A 177 20.80 6.31 -17.34
CA ASN A 177 20.83 7.54 -18.15
C ASN A 177 19.46 7.92 -18.74
N SER A 178 18.37 7.28 -18.30
CA SER A 178 17.03 7.55 -18.83
C SER A 178 16.24 8.52 -17.94
N ALA A 179 15.21 9.14 -18.52
CA ALA A 179 14.26 9.96 -17.75
C ALA A 179 13.53 9.15 -16.66
N TYR A 180 13.54 7.82 -16.74
CA TYR A 180 12.93 6.92 -15.76
C TYR A 180 13.82 6.65 -14.54
N PHE A 181 15.09 7.05 -14.55
CA PHE A 181 15.99 6.81 -13.41
C PHE A 181 15.44 7.38 -12.10
N ARG A 182 15.07 8.66 -12.10
CA ARG A 182 14.54 9.33 -10.90
C ARG A 182 13.28 8.65 -10.33
N PRO A 183 12.26 8.33 -11.14
CA PRO A 183 11.06 7.70 -10.60
C PRO A 183 11.31 6.30 -10.07
N VAL A 184 12.07 5.48 -10.79
CA VAL A 184 12.39 4.13 -10.31
C VAL A 184 13.28 4.20 -9.06
N MET A 185 14.16 5.20 -8.95
CA MET A 185 15.05 5.35 -7.79
C MET A 185 14.27 5.72 -6.53
N LEU A 186 13.28 6.60 -6.64
CA LEU A 186 12.41 6.89 -5.50
C LEU A 186 11.67 5.63 -5.04
N HIS A 187 11.12 4.84 -5.96
CA HIS A 187 10.39 3.62 -5.60
C HIS A 187 11.34 2.63 -4.92
N PHE A 188 12.51 2.40 -5.49
CA PHE A 188 13.53 1.54 -4.89
C PHE A 188 13.88 1.95 -3.45
N ILE A 189 14.20 3.23 -3.23
CA ILE A 189 14.59 3.73 -1.90
C ILE A 189 13.39 3.65 -0.94
N ALA A 190 12.21 4.08 -1.38
CA ALA A 190 11.02 4.09 -0.54
C ALA A 190 10.61 2.66 -0.15
N THR A 191 10.55 1.72 -1.09
CA THR A 191 10.27 0.31 -0.80
C THR A 191 11.29 -0.30 0.16
N LEU A 192 12.59 -0.06 -0.07
CA LEU A 192 13.65 -0.62 0.78
C LEU A 192 13.52 -0.15 2.24
N PHE A 193 13.38 1.16 2.45
CA PHE A 193 13.43 1.74 3.80
C PHE A 193 12.07 1.83 4.51
N LEU A 194 10.96 1.84 3.78
CA LEU A 194 9.63 1.98 4.35
C LEU A 194 8.83 0.68 4.37
N GLU A 195 9.25 -0.35 3.62
CA GLU A 195 8.60 -1.67 3.62
C GLU A 195 9.56 -2.80 4.00
N GLU A 196 10.64 -3.01 3.25
CA GLU A 196 11.50 -4.20 3.42
C GLU A 196 12.21 -4.23 4.78
N VAL A 197 12.92 -3.16 5.13
CA VAL A 197 13.64 -3.06 6.41
C VAL A 197 12.69 -3.12 7.61
N PRO A 198 11.55 -2.40 7.64
CA PRO A 198 10.55 -2.54 8.70
C PRO A 198 9.98 -3.95 8.83
N LEU A 199 9.59 -4.59 7.72
CA LEU A 199 9.08 -5.96 7.72
C LEU A 199 10.13 -6.93 8.28
N LEU A 200 11.37 -6.85 7.82
CA LEU A 200 12.47 -7.67 8.32
C LEU A 200 12.66 -7.46 9.83
N THR A 201 12.62 -6.21 10.30
CA THR A 201 12.77 -5.89 11.72
C THR A 201 11.62 -6.48 12.56
N CYS A 202 10.38 -6.34 12.09
CA CYS A 202 9.19 -6.92 12.73
C CYS A 202 9.31 -8.44 12.85
N ILE A 203 9.69 -9.11 11.75
CA ILE A 203 9.88 -10.56 11.68
C ILE A 203 10.99 -11.02 12.65
N LEU A 204 12.16 -10.38 12.63
CA LEU A 204 13.26 -10.72 13.53
C LEU A 204 12.86 -10.58 15.01
N LEU A 205 12.16 -9.50 15.36
CA LEU A 205 11.66 -9.30 16.71
C LEU A 205 10.61 -10.35 17.10
N LYS A 206 9.75 -10.73 16.16
CA LYS A 206 8.73 -11.77 16.38
C LYS A 206 9.37 -13.14 16.61
N TYR A 207 10.33 -13.55 15.78
CA TYR A 207 11.08 -14.80 15.96
C TYR A 207 11.91 -14.82 17.25
N SER A 208 12.36 -13.65 17.74
CA SER A 208 13.03 -13.54 19.04
C SER A 208 12.08 -13.58 20.25
N ASN A 209 10.76 -13.71 20.04
CA ASN A 209 9.73 -13.59 21.07
C ASN A 209 9.80 -12.26 21.87
N SER A 210 10.27 -11.19 21.23
CA SER A 210 10.36 -9.88 21.85
C SER A 210 8.99 -9.21 21.94
N LYS A 211 8.69 -8.63 23.11
CA LYS A 211 7.48 -7.79 23.28
C LYS A 211 7.48 -6.57 22.36
N SER A 212 8.66 -6.10 21.94
CA SER A 212 8.80 -4.99 21.00
C SER A 212 8.30 -5.31 19.58
N ALA A 213 7.98 -6.58 19.28
CA ALA A 213 7.42 -6.97 17.99
C ALA A 213 6.07 -6.28 17.71
N ILE A 214 5.26 -6.01 18.75
CA ILE A 214 3.97 -5.31 18.59
C ILE A 214 4.22 -3.88 18.11
N LEU A 215 5.08 -3.15 18.81
CA LEU A 215 5.46 -1.79 18.41
C LEU A 215 6.10 -1.76 17.01
N ALA A 216 6.90 -2.76 16.66
CA ALA A 216 7.48 -2.87 15.32
C ALA A 216 6.41 -3.10 14.23
N ALA A 217 5.37 -3.89 14.51
CA ALA A 217 4.24 -4.07 13.61
C ALA A 217 3.47 -2.76 13.42
N ASP A 218 3.21 -2.01 14.50
CA ASP A 218 2.57 -0.68 14.42
C ASP A 218 3.40 0.29 13.57
N ILE A 219 4.70 0.38 13.82
CA ILE A 219 5.62 1.22 13.04
C ILE A 219 5.66 0.76 11.58
N THR A 220 5.58 -0.54 11.30
CA THR A 220 5.54 -1.06 9.92
C THR A 220 4.28 -0.58 9.20
N ASN A 221 3.11 -0.65 9.82
CA ASN A 221 1.87 -0.06 9.27
C ASN A 221 2.02 1.45 9.06
N TRP A 222 2.66 2.09 10.04
CA TRP A 222 3.30 3.40 10.01
C TRP A 222 3.86 3.79 8.64
N LEU A 223 4.94 3.09 8.33
CA LEU A 223 5.83 3.36 7.23
C LEU A 223 5.23 2.92 5.90
N VAL A 224 4.44 1.84 5.88
CA VAL A 224 3.70 1.39 4.69
C VAL A 224 2.68 2.46 4.25
N CYS A 225 1.98 3.12 5.19
CA CYS A 225 1.11 4.24 4.84
C CYS A 225 1.91 5.42 4.28
N ILE A 226 3.04 5.76 4.89
CA ILE A 226 3.92 6.83 4.39
C ILE A 226 4.45 6.49 2.99
N HIS A 227 4.77 5.23 2.72
CA HIS A 227 5.16 4.74 1.40
C HIS A 227 4.04 4.99 0.37
N SER A 228 2.79 4.64 0.70
CA SER A 228 1.62 4.93 -0.13
C SER A 228 1.46 6.42 -0.44
N LEU A 229 1.51 7.28 0.59
CA LEU A 229 1.44 8.73 0.43
C LEU A 229 2.53 9.27 -0.49
N LEU A 230 3.77 8.82 -0.31
CA LEU A 230 4.91 9.25 -1.13
C LEU A 230 4.72 8.84 -2.58
N HIS A 231 4.26 7.61 -2.81
CA HIS A 231 3.96 7.12 -4.15
C HIS A 231 2.86 7.97 -4.82
N SER A 232 1.76 8.24 -4.12
CA SER A 232 0.67 9.08 -4.60
C SER A 232 1.10 10.53 -4.89
N ALA A 233 1.86 11.14 -3.98
CA ALA A 233 2.40 12.50 -4.17
C ALA A 233 3.34 12.57 -5.37
N TYR A 234 4.19 11.57 -5.52
CA TYR A 234 5.17 11.51 -6.59
C TYR A 234 4.52 11.23 -7.95
N PHE A 235 3.46 10.42 -7.97
CA PHE A 235 2.64 10.20 -9.14
C PHE A 235 2.02 11.51 -9.66
N VAL A 236 1.44 12.33 -8.76
CA VAL A 236 0.95 13.68 -9.12
C VAL A 236 2.09 14.58 -9.57
N TYR A 237 3.24 14.52 -8.90
CA TYR A 237 4.41 15.35 -9.24
C TYR A 237 4.94 15.07 -10.64
N ASN A 238 4.99 13.81 -11.09
CA ASN A 238 5.55 13.48 -12.40
C ASN A 238 4.60 13.68 -13.57
N HIS A 239 3.30 13.42 -13.40
CA HIS A 239 2.36 13.46 -14.51
C HIS A 239 1.80 14.87 -14.74
N GLN A 240 2.19 15.51 -15.85
CA GLN A 240 1.76 16.88 -16.19
C GLN A 240 0.24 17.00 -16.29
N ASP A 241 -0.42 16.04 -16.93
CA ASP A 241 -1.88 16.00 -17.07
C ASP A 241 -2.57 16.06 -15.70
N TYR A 242 -1.98 15.43 -14.68
CA TYR A 242 -2.47 15.48 -13.30
C TYR A 242 -2.24 16.83 -12.64
N ARG A 243 -1.03 17.38 -12.76
CA ARG A 243 -0.73 18.71 -12.20
C ARG A 243 -1.68 19.77 -12.77
N GLU A 244 -1.98 19.69 -14.06
CA GLU A 244 -2.94 20.59 -14.71
C GLU A 244 -4.36 20.36 -14.21
N ALA A 245 -4.81 19.10 -14.08
CA ALA A 245 -6.13 18.79 -13.53
C ALA A 245 -6.30 19.35 -12.11
N VAL A 246 -5.32 19.13 -11.23
CA VAL A 246 -5.33 19.64 -9.85
C VAL A 246 -5.34 21.17 -9.83
N ARG A 247 -4.46 21.82 -10.62
CA ARG A 247 -4.46 23.30 -10.71
C ARG A 247 -5.78 23.86 -11.22
N ASN A 248 -6.40 23.21 -12.21
CA ASN A 248 -7.69 23.65 -12.75
C ASN A 248 -8.80 23.52 -11.72
N LEU A 249 -8.76 22.48 -10.89
CA LEU A 249 -9.72 22.27 -9.80
C LEU A 249 -9.59 23.38 -8.74
N PHE A 250 -8.37 23.71 -8.32
CA PHE A 250 -8.12 24.85 -7.42
C PHE A 250 -8.52 26.20 -8.04
N ARG A 251 -8.28 26.41 -9.35
CA ARG A 251 -8.72 27.61 -10.05
C ARG A 251 -10.24 27.74 -10.07
N LYS A 252 -10.97 26.67 -10.39
CA LYS A 252 -12.45 26.66 -10.33
C LYS A 252 -12.94 27.01 -8.93
N TRP A 253 -12.34 26.43 -7.90
CA TRP A 253 -12.70 26.71 -6.52
C TRP A 253 -12.44 28.17 -6.11
N LYS A 254 -11.32 28.74 -6.55
CA LYS A 254 -11.00 30.17 -6.35
C LYS A 254 -12.01 31.08 -7.04
N ILE A 255 -12.41 30.77 -8.28
CA ILE A 255 -13.40 31.55 -9.05
C ILE A 255 -14.77 31.52 -8.38
N VAL A 256 -15.23 30.34 -7.93
CA VAL A 256 -16.49 30.19 -7.19
C VAL A 256 -16.48 31.05 -5.93
N LYS A 257 -15.36 31.04 -5.18
CA LYS A 257 -15.23 31.83 -3.95
C LYS A 257 -15.18 33.34 -4.19
N SER A 258 -14.68 33.78 -5.35
CA SER A 258 -14.68 35.21 -5.73
C SER A 258 -16.00 35.69 -6.32
N GLY A 259 -16.87 34.77 -6.79
CA GLY A 259 -18.21 35.10 -7.30
C GLY A 259 -19.33 34.95 -6.27
N SER A 260 -19.01 34.52 -5.05
CA SER A 260 -19.95 34.34 -3.93
C SER A 260 -19.81 35.41 -2.84
N LEU A 261 -19.32 36.60 -3.20
CA LEU A 261 -19.25 37.83 -2.40
C LEU A 261 -20.01 38.92 -3.13
#